data_AF-A0A5E4PY82-F1
#
_entry.id   AF-A0A5E4PY82-F1
#
_cell.length_a   1.000
_cell.length_b   1.000
_cell.length_c   1.000
_cell.angle_alpha   90.00
_cell.angle_beta   90.00
_cell.angle_gamma   90.00
#
_symmetry.space_group_name_H-M   'P 1'
#
loop_
_entity.id
_entity.type
_entity.pdbx_description
1 polymer ?
#
loop_
_entity_poly.entity_id
_entity_poly.type
_entity_poly.pdbx_seq_one_letter_code
_entity_poly.pdbx_strand_id
1 'polypeptide(L)'
;MTERAIASRPSLEQVMAIVDFMKQHPALGLGQLRGIEGREESKKLWMKLTRIVNNINGPTRPMKSWIKYWADKKSTVRSKVVSSGNDSNILSSNIDKRIWDLFLANDDGNKSRNSVKVENSFLESSNTYNENSLEDNAADEDIHLSETNEPVDIEERHLNLMEKLVKVMTEQANAMLQLAQASQASSEAMEKMAEASNIQSRAIERLAGTFETIGSTAHDITGALVDIDATMKRFYSTAPT
;
A
#
# COMPACT_ATOMS: atom_id res chain seq x y z
N MET A 1 12.14 9.79 -35.21
CA MET A 1 11.48 10.57 -34.14
C MET A 1 10.26 9.79 -33.67
N THR A 2 10.32 9.08 -32.54
CA THR A 2 9.19 8.30 -32.02
C THR A 2 8.63 8.97 -30.77
N GLU A 3 7.45 9.59 -30.92
CA GLU A 3 6.64 10.13 -29.83
C GLU A 3 6.48 9.10 -28.71
N ARG A 4 6.93 9.46 -27.50
CA ARG A 4 6.77 8.66 -26.30
C ARG A 4 5.33 8.77 -25.79
N ALA A 5 4.41 8.00 -26.38
CA ALA A 5 3.06 7.79 -25.86
C ALA A 5 3.07 6.86 -24.63
N ILE A 6 3.63 7.32 -23.51
CA ILE A 6 3.74 6.55 -22.25
C ILE A 6 2.36 6.38 -21.55
N ALA A 7 1.33 7.08 -22.01
CA ALA A 7 0.03 7.20 -21.32
C ALA A 7 -1.09 6.27 -21.83
N SER A 8 -0.87 5.41 -22.84
CA SER A 8 -1.95 4.55 -23.35
C SER A 8 -2.08 3.25 -22.55
N ARG A 9 -3.30 2.87 -22.15
CA ARG A 9 -3.57 1.62 -21.41
C ARG A 9 -3.13 0.40 -22.25
N PRO A 10 -2.47 -0.62 -21.66
CA PRO A 10 -2.14 -1.84 -22.38
C PRO A 10 -3.38 -2.48 -23.00
N SER A 11 -3.25 -3.02 -24.22
CA SER A 11 -4.35 -3.72 -24.88
C SER A 11 -4.68 -5.03 -24.16
N LEU A 12 -5.89 -5.56 -24.36
CA LEU A 12 -6.31 -6.81 -23.72
C LEU A 12 -5.35 -7.97 -24.04
N GLU A 13 -4.93 -8.06 -25.30
CA GLU A 13 -3.97 -9.08 -25.76
C GLU A 13 -2.61 -8.96 -25.06
N GLN A 14 -2.11 -7.73 -24.88
CA GLN A 14 -0.88 -7.50 -24.11
C GLN A 14 -1.02 -7.94 -22.66
N VAL A 15 -2.16 -7.64 -22.02
CA VAL A 15 -2.41 -8.07 -20.63
C VAL A 15 -2.48 -9.59 -20.53
N MET A 16 -3.14 -10.27 -21.49
CA MET A 16 -3.19 -11.73 -21.53
C MET A 16 -1.81 -12.34 -21.71
N ALA A 17 -1.00 -11.81 -22.64
CA ALA A 17 0.37 -12.28 -22.86
C ALA A 17 1.26 -12.12 -21.62
N ILE A 18 1.10 -11.03 -20.86
CA ILE A 18 1.79 -10.84 -19.57
C ILE A 18 1.38 -11.93 -18.59
N VAL A 19 0.08 -12.17 -18.41
CA VAL A 19 -0.41 -13.17 -17.45
C VAL A 19 0.02 -14.58 -17.85
N ASP A 20 -0.01 -14.91 -19.14
CA ASP A 20 0.46 -16.20 -19.65
C ASP A 20 1.96 -16.39 -19.44
N PHE A 21 2.77 -15.35 -19.67
CA PHE A 21 4.20 -15.40 -19.39
C PHE A 21 4.48 -15.59 -17.90
N MET A 22 3.74 -14.89 -17.03
CA MET A 22 3.87 -15.04 -15.58
C MET A 22 3.45 -16.43 -15.09
N LYS A 23 2.47 -17.05 -15.76
CA LYS A 23 2.06 -18.42 -15.46
C LYS A 23 3.17 -19.42 -15.79
N GLN A 24 3.91 -19.19 -16.88
CA GLN A 24 5.07 -20.02 -17.27
C GLN A 24 6.29 -19.79 -16.36
N HIS A 25 6.40 -18.59 -15.78
CA HIS A 25 7.50 -18.19 -14.91
C HIS A 25 6.99 -17.70 -13.54
N PRO A 26 6.43 -18.58 -12.70
CA PRO A 26 5.78 -18.18 -11.44
C PRO A 26 6.73 -17.49 -10.45
N ALA A 27 8.01 -17.91 -10.42
CA ALA A 27 9.03 -17.27 -9.58
C ALA A 27 9.26 -15.79 -9.93
N LEU A 28 9.12 -15.42 -11.21
CA LEU A 28 9.15 -14.02 -11.67
C LEU A 28 7.86 -13.28 -11.25
N GLY A 29 6.71 -13.93 -11.47
CA GLY A 29 5.40 -13.36 -11.15
C GLY A 29 5.21 -13.05 -9.67
N LEU A 30 5.74 -13.91 -8.80
CA LEU A 30 5.73 -13.77 -7.34
C LEU A 30 6.89 -12.91 -6.79
N GLY A 31 7.92 -12.64 -7.60
CA GLY A 31 9.11 -11.89 -7.14
C GLY A 31 9.99 -12.69 -6.18
N GLN A 32 10.03 -14.02 -6.36
CA GLN A 32 10.79 -14.95 -5.52
C GLN A 32 12.24 -15.13 -5.98
N LEU A 33 12.59 -14.66 -7.17
CA LEU A 33 13.96 -14.67 -7.69
C LEU A 33 14.85 -13.67 -6.93
N ARG A 34 15.53 -14.16 -5.90
CA ARG A 34 16.44 -13.41 -5.02
C ARG A 34 17.90 -13.82 -5.24
N GLY A 35 18.85 -13.03 -4.73
CA GLY A 35 20.29 -13.29 -4.88
C GLY A 35 20.91 -12.65 -6.13
N ILE A 36 22.18 -12.98 -6.41
CA ILE A 36 22.90 -12.44 -7.59
C ILE A 36 22.38 -13.13 -8.86
N GLU A 37 22.35 -14.45 -8.88
CA GLU A 37 21.87 -15.26 -10.01
C GLU A 37 20.38 -14.99 -10.30
N GLY A 38 19.54 -14.94 -9.25
CA GLY A 38 18.11 -14.65 -9.40
C GLY A 38 17.82 -13.24 -9.93
N ARG A 39 18.68 -12.26 -9.63
CA ARG A 39 18.56 -10.90 -10.20
C ARG A 39 18.86 -10.90 -11.70
N GLU A 40 19.88 -11.63 -12.13
CA GLU A 40 20.23 -11.72 -13.54
C GLU A 40 19.17 -12.49 -14.34
N GLU A 41 18.69 -13.61 -13.79
CA GLU A 41 17.59 -14.38 -14.38
C GLU A 41 16.30 -13.55 -14.47
N SER A 42 15.95 -12.82 -13.42
CA SER A 42 14.82 -11.88 -13.42
C SER A 42 14.94 -10.87 -14.56
N LYS A 43 16.13 -10.28 -14.73
CA LYS A 43 16.39 -9.31 -15.80
C LYS A 43 16.22 -9.96 -17.17
N LYS A 44 16.74 -11.17 -17.38
CA LYS A 44 16.60 -11.94 -18.64
C LYS A 44 15.12 -12.23 -18.96
N LEU A 45 14.35 -12.69 -17.97
CA LEU A 45 12.93 -12.98 -18.15
C LEU A 45 12.09 -11.73 -18.41
N TRP A 46 12.35 -10.64 -17.68
CA TRP A 46 11.68 -9.35 -17.93
C TRP A 46 12.00 -8.76 -19.30
N MET A 47 13.24 -8.91 -19.78
CA MET A 47 13.61 -8.53 -21.15
C MET A 47 12.87 -9.36 -22.19
N LYS A 48 12.76 -10.68 -21.99
CA LYS A 48 12.00 -11.57 -22.88
C LYS A 48 10.53 -11.19 -22.93
N LEU A 49 9.90 -10.97 -21.77
CA LEU A 49 8.51 -10.48 -21.68
C LEU A 49 8.34 -9.16 -22.44
N THR A 50 9.25 -8.20 -22.23
CA THR A 50 9.17 -6.89 -22.89
C THR A 50 9.17 -7.01 -24.40
N ARG A 51 10.02 -7.89 -24.96
CA ARG A 51 10.04 -8.14 -26.42
C ARG A 51 8.73 -8.75 -26.91
N ILE A 52 8.20 -9.75 -26.20
CA ILE A 52 6.93 -10.41 -26.57
C ILE A 52 5.79 -9.40 -26.56
N VAL A 53 5.64 -8.64 -25.48
CA VAL A 53 4.49 -7.72 -25.29
C VAL A 53 4.57 -6.52 -26.23
N ASN A 54 5.77 -6.00 -26.52
CA ASN A 54 5.95 -4.90 -27.46
C ASN A 54 5.75 -5.33 -28.93
N ASN A 55 5.80 -6.64 -29.23
CA ASN A 55 5.48 -7.16 -30.57
C ASN A 55 3.98 -7.39 -30.80
N ILE A 56 3.15 -7.23 -29.77
CA ILE A 56 1.69 -7.30 -29.87
C ILE A 56 1.13 -5.91 -30.16
N ASN A 57 0.03 -5.85 -30.91
CA ASN A 57 -0.67 -4.60 -31.21
C ASN A 57 -1.08 -3.87 -29.90
N GLY A 58 -0.51 -2.69 -29.67
CA GLY A 58 -0.73 -1.90 -28.48
C GLY A 58 0.43 -0.95 -28.14
N PRO A 59 0.39 -0.30 -26.97
CA PRO A 59 1.49 0.56 -26.53
C PRO A 59 2.78 -0.24 -26.28
N THR A 60 3.87 0.23 -26.87
CA THR A 60 5.22 -0.28 -26.58
C THR A 60 5.80 0.44 -25.37
N ARG A 61 6.37 -0.32 -24.43
CA ARG A 61 6.92 0.26 -23.19
C ARG A 61 8.29 -0.35 -22.86
N PRO A 62 9.16 0.40 -22.16
CA PRO A 62 10.41 -0.16 -21.67
C PRO A 62 10.15 -1.16 -20.55
N MET A 63 11.10 -2.08 -20.34
CA MET A 63 11.02 -3.14 -19.33
C MET A 63 10.60 -2.65 -17.95
N LYS A 64 11.19 -1.55 -17.47
CA LYS A 64 10.85 -0.94 -16.17
C LYS A 64 9.36 -0.58 -16.05
N SER A 65 8.73 -0.16 -17.14
CA SER A 65 7.31 0.18 -17.17
C SER A 65 6.42 -1.07 -17.08
N TRP A 66 6.83 -2.20 -17.67
CA TRP A 66 6.10 -3.46 -17.56
C TRP A 66 6.22 -4.08 -16.17
N ILE A 67 7.40 -3.97 -15.56
CA ILE A 67 7.62 -4.36 -14.15
C ILE A 67 6.67 -3.59 -13.24
N LYS A 68 6.63 -2.24 -13.38
CA LYS A 68 5.72 -1.39 -12.62
C LYS A 68 4.26 -1.76 -12.85
N TYR A 69 3.86 -1.90 -14.12
CA TYR A 69 2.50 -2.30 -14.47
C TYR A 69 2.06 -3.59 -13.77
N TRP A 70 2.91 -4.62 -13.75
CA TRP A 70 2.61 -5.88 -13.09
C TRP A 70 2.43 -5.72 -11.58
N ALA A 71 3.30 -4.95 -10.93
CA ALA A 71 3.18 -4.65 -9.50
C ALA A 71 1.86 -3.92 -9.18
N ASP A 72 1.54 -2.87 -9.95
CA ASP A 72 0.32 -2.08 -9.79
C ASP A 72 -0.94 -2.92 -10.05
N LYS A 73 -0.89 -3.80 -11.06
CA LYS A 73 -2.00 -4.70 -11.41
C LYS A 73 -2.29 -5.68 -10.28
N LYS A 74 -1.27 -6.34 -9.71
CA LYS A 74 -1.44 -7.22 -8.54
C LYS A 74 -1.98 -6.47 -7.33
N SER A 75 -1.47 -5.26 -7.06
CA SER A 75 -1.96 -4.41 -5.97
C SER A 75 -3.44 -4.08 -6.14
N THR A 76 -3.85 -3.72 -7.35
CA THR A 76 -5.25 -3.41 -7.68
C THR A 76 -6.16 -4.63 -7.48
N VAL A 77 -5.76 -5.81 -7.96
CA VAL A 77 -6.52 -7.05 -7.76
C VAL A 77 -6.65 -7.37 -6.27
N ARG A 78 -5.55 -7.26 -5.50
CA ARG A 78 -5.57 -7.47 -4.05
C ARG A 78 -6.49 -6.48 -3.33
N SER A 79 -6.42 -5.20 -3.67
CA SER A 79 -7.28 -4.18 -3.07
C SER A 79 -8.76 -4.45 -3.33
N LYS A 80 -9.14 -4.89 -4.53
CA LYS A 80 -10.54 -5.22 -4.85
C LYS A 80 -11.08 -6.33 -3.95
N VAL A 81 -10.31 -7.40 -3.75
CA VAL A 81 -10.75 -8.54 -2.91
C VAL A 81 -10.79 -8.16 -1.43
N VAL A 82 -9.79 -7.43 -0.93
CA VAL A 82 -9.73 -6.98 0.47
C VAL A 82 -10.86 -6.00 0.80
N SER A 83 -11.11 -5.00 -0.06
CA SER A 83 -12.21 -4.04 0.12
C SER A 83 -13.60 -4.69 0.12
N SER A 84 -13.68 -5.93 -0.35
CA SER A 84 -14.90 -6.70 -0.43
C SER A 84 -15.01 -7.81 0.64
N GLY A 85 -14.18 -7.77 1.68
CA GLY A 85 -14.25 -8.76 2.77
C GLY A 85 -13.63 -10.12 2.43
N ASN A 86 -12.63 -10.14 1.54
CA ASN A 86 -11.96 -11.34 1.01
C ASN A 86 -12.80 -12.19 0.02
N ASP A 87 -13.89 -11.64 -0.50
CA ASP A 87 -14.70 -12.30 -1.51
C ASP A 87 -14.09 -12.17 -2.92
N SER A 88 -13.36 -13.21 -3.35
CA SER A 88 -12.77 -13.30 -4.71
C SER A 88 -13.83 -13.26 -5.83
N ASN A 89 -15.07 -13.63 -5.54
CA ASN A 89 -16.18 -13.66 -6.51
C ASN A 89 -16.53 -12.28 -7.10
N ILE A 90 -16.07 -11.19 -6.47
CA ILE A 90 -16.32 -9.81 -6.92
C ILE A 90 -15.39 -9.38 -8.06
N LEU A 91 -14.34 -10.14 -8.34
CA LEU A 91 -13.50 -9.93 -9.50
C LEU A 91 -14.28 -10.22 -10.79
N SER A 92 -14.90 -9.21 -11.38
CA SER A 92 -15.70 -9.35 -12.61
C SER A 92 -14.88 -9.66 -13.86
N SER A 93 -13.57 -9.37 -13.85
CA SER A 93 -12.67 -9.66 -14.98
C SER A 93 -12.04 -11.04 -14.83
N ASN A 94 -12.20 -11.89 -15.86
CA ASN A 94 -11.55 -13.21 -15.95
C ASN A 94 -10.01 -13.13 -15.79
N ILE A 95 -9.41 -12.01 -16.19
CA ILE A 95 -7.97 -11.76 -16.02
C ILE A 95 -7.64 -11.49 -14.57
N ASP A 96 -8.44 -10.68 -13.88
CA ASP A 96 -8.23 -10.38 -12.46
C ASP A 96 -8.38 -11.65 -11.61
N LYS A 97 -9.41 -12.49 -11.90
CA LYS A 97 -9.57 -13.81 -11.28
C LYS A 97 -8.33 -14.69 -11.49
N ARG A 98 -7.85 -14.79 -12.73
CA ARG A 98 -6.66 -15.59 -13.06
C ARG A 98 -5.41 -15.11 -12.34
N ILE A 99 -5.23 -13.80 -12.18
CA ILE A 99 -4.11 -13.24 -11.40
C ILE A 99 -4.26 -13.61 -9.92
N TRP A 100 -5.48 -13.51 -9.38
CA TRP A 100 -5.76 -13.89 -8.00
C TRP A 100 -5.44 -15.36 -7.75
N ASP A 101 -6.04 -16.26 -8.52
CA ASP A 101 -5.91 -17.71 -8.34
C ASP A 101 -4.48 -18.20 -8.48
N LEU A 102 -3.71 -17.64 -9.43
CA LEU A 102 -2.33 -18.11 -9.71
C LEU A 102 -1.27 -17.50 -8.80
N PHE A 103 -1.46 -16.28 -8.30
CA PHE A 103 -0.38 -15.52 -7.65
C PHE A 103 -0.71 -14.94 -6.27
N LEU A 104 -1.99 -14.85 -5.88
CA LEU A 104 -2.40 -14.13 -4.68
C LEU A 104 -3.23 -15.00 -3.72
N ALA A 105 -3.96 -16.02 -4.21
CA ALA A 105 -4.83 -16.87 -3.41
C ALA A 105 -4.07 -17.70 -2.36
N ASN A 106 -2.85 -18.12 -2.68
CA ASN A 106 -1.96 -18.88 -1.79
C ASN A 106 -0.82 -18.00 -1.24
N ASP A 107 -0.90 -16.68 -1.38
CA ASP A 107 0.03 -15.71 -0.75
C ASP A 107 -0.35 -15.60 0.73
N ASP A 108 -0.34 -16.74 1.44
CA ASP A 108 -0.61 -16.86 2.87
C ASP A 108 0.51 -16.16 3.65
N GLY A 109 0.34 -14.86 3.86
CA GLY A 109 0.74 -14.26 5.12
C GLY A 109 2.23 -14.12 5.39
N ASN A 110 3.10 -13.89 4.39
CA ASN A 110 4.40 -13.26 4.66
C ASN A 110 4.50 -11.84 4.10
N LYS A 111 3.49 -11.04 4.44
CA LYS A 111 3.65 -9.74 5.09
C LYS A 111 2.28 -9.34 5.64
N SER A 112 2.07 -9.62 6.92
CA SER A 112 1.29 -8.73 7.77
C SER A 112 1.86 -7.32 7.59
N ARG A 113 1.29 -6.54 6.68
CA ARG A 113 1.41 -5.09 6.75
C ARG A 113 0.39 -4.67 7.79
N ASN A 114 0.89 -4.60 9.01
CA ASN A 114 0.21 -4.15 10.21
C ASN A 114 -0.85 -3.11 9.89
N SER A 115 -2.09 -3.44 10.28
CA SER A 115 -3.03 -2.45 10.78
C SER A 115 -2.32 -1.63 11.86
N VAL A 116 -2.02 -0.38 11.52
CA VAL A 116 -1.77 0.78 12.39
C VAL A 116 -1.15 0.47 13.75
N LYS A 117 0.19 0.54 13.84
CA LYS A 117 0.89 1.16 14.99
C LYS A 117 2.15 1.88 14.52
N VAL A 118 2.15 3.16 14.85
CA VAL A 118 3.23 4.11 15.06
C VAL A 118 4.62 3.46 15.31
N GLU A 119 5.55 3.82 14.43
CA GLU A 119 7.00 4.08 14.61
C GLU A 119 7.99 3.00 15.12
N ASN A 120 9.09 2.91 14.37
CA ASN A 120 10.45 2.37 14.65
C ASN A 120 10.76 0.86 14.58
N SER A 121 11.09 0.42 13.35
CA SER A 121 12.34 -0.30 13.06
C SER A 121 12.72 -0.08 11.59
N PHE A 122 13.49 0.98 11.33
CA PHE A 122 14.01 1.35 10.00
C PHE A 122 15.45 0.84 9.87
N LEU A 123 15.57 -0.41 9.43
CA LEU A 123 16.70 -1.10 8.80
C LEU A 123 16.15 -2.52 8.63
N GLU A 124 15.71 -2.97 7.46
CA GLU A 124 16.58 -3.41 6.38
C GLU A 124 15.67 -3.98 5.27
N SER A 125 15.41 -3.23 4.19
CA SER A 125 14.80 -3.74 2.93
C SER A 125 14.74 -2.69 1.81
N SER A 126 15.67 -1.73 1.80
CA SER A 126 15.77 -0.72 0.76
C SER A 126 17.24 -0.46 0.44
N ASN A 127 17.95 -1.47 -0.05
CA ASN A 127 19.27 -1.28 -0.65
C ASN A 127 19.53 -2.35 -1.71
N THR A 128 18.85 -2.27 -2.86
CA THR A 128 19.32 -2.96 -4.07
C THR A 128 18.98 -2.24 -5.36
N TYR A 129 18.95 -0.91 -5.41
CA TYR A 129 18.90 -0.21 -6.71
C TYR A 129 19.58 1.16 -6.64
N ASN A 130 20.91 1.18 -6.49
CA ASN A 130 21.70 2.18 -7.21
C ASN A 130 23.14 1.70 -7.47
N GLU A 131 23.72 2.23 -8.54
CA GLU A 131 25.03 1.98 -9.15
C GLU A 131 25.21 0.66 -9.92
N ASN A 132 25.06 0.78 -11.25
CA ASN A 132 26.18 0.61 -12.16
C ASN A 132 25.90 1.47 -13.40
N SER A 133 26.39 2.71 -13.33
CA SER A 133 26.75 3.50 -14.52
C SER A 133 28.15 3.03 -14.93
N LEU A 134 28.21 1.90 -15.63
CA LEU A 134 29.36 1.54 -16.45
C LEU A 134 28.94 1.82 -17.88
N GLU A 135 29.37 2.99 -18.36
CA GLU A 135 29.33 3.32 -19.77
C GLU A 135 30.16 2.30 -20.54
N ASP A 136 29.59 1.91 -21.68
CA ASP A 136 30.27 1.25 -22.78
C ASP A 136 31.58 1.97 -23.13
N ASN A 137 32.67 1.23 -23.14
CA ASN A 137 33.69 1.33 -24.19
C ASN A 137 34.29 -0.06 -24.40
N ALA A 138 33.60 -0.83 -25.24
CA ALA A 138 34.20 -1.95 -25.93
C ALA A 138 35.09 -1.40 -27.05
N ALA A 139 36.39 -1.46 -26.86
CA ALA A 139 37.37 -1.48 -27.94
C ALA A 139 38.58 -2.27 -27.45
N ASP A 140 39.06 -3.16 -28.32
CA ASP A 140 40.30 -3.93 -28.22
C ASP A 140 41.44 -3.14 -27.56
N GLU A 141 42.21 -3.80 -26.70
CA GLU A 141 43.67 -3.87 -26.85
C GLU A 141 44.33 -4.78 -25.80
N ASP A 142 45.40 -5.42 -26.24
CA ASP A 142 46.24 -6.40 -25.56
C ASP A 142 46.65 -6.02 -24.13
N ILE A 143 46.71 -7.04 -23.27
CA ILE A 143 47.27 -6.96 -21.92
C ILE A 143 48.79 -6.73 -22.03
N HIS A 144 49.19 -5.46 -22.05
CA HIS A 144 50.57 -5.03 -21.77
C HIS A 144 50.64 -4.54 -20.31
N LEU A 145 51.29 -5.34 -19.46
CA LEU A 145 51.74 -4.93 -18.13
C LEU A 145 52.75 -3.79 -18.27
N SER A 146 52.32 -2.56 -18.00
CA SER A 146 53.22 -1.43 -17.75
C SER A 146 52.87 -0.78 -16.41
N GLU A 147 53.78 -1.00 -15.48
CA GLU A 147 54.02 -0.28 -14.25
C GLU A 147 53.92 1.25 -14.43
N THR A 148 52.90 1.88 -13.86
CA THR A 148 52.89 3.31 -13.52
C THR A 148 52.32 3.49 -12.12
N ASN A 149 53.24 3.72 -11.18
CA ASN A 149 52.96 4.28 -9.87
C ASN A 149 52.53 5.75 -10.03
N GLU A 150 51.23 6.04 -9.89
CA GLU A 150 50.75 7.37 -9.53
C GLU A 150 50.31 7.37 -8.05
N PRO A 151 50.90 8.20 -7.18
CA PRO A 151 50.36 8.41 -5.85
C PRO A 151 49.11 9.28 -5.97
N VAL A 152 47.94 8.65 -6.18
CA VAL A 152 46.66 9.36 -6.08
C VAL A 152 46.50 9.79 -4.63
N ASP A 153 46.44 11.11 -4.48
CA ASP A 153 46.42 11.90 -3.27
C ASP A 153 45.43 11.35 -2.21
N ILE A 154 45.99 10.77 -1.14
CA ILE A 154 45.25 10.23 -0.01
C ILE A 154 44.47 11.35 0.71
N GLU A 155 44.96 12.60 0.66
CA GLU A 155 44.31 13.75 1.26
C GLU A 155 43.04 14.14 0.50
N GLU A 156 43.07 14.12 -0.84
CA GLU A 156 41.89 14.38 -1.67
C GLU A 156 40.77 13.35 -1.43
N ARG A 157 41.12 12.07 -1.27
CA ARG A 157 40.15 11.02 -0.91
C ARG A 157 39.54 11.28 0.48
N HIS A 158 40.36 11.72 1.44
CA HIS A 158 39.88 12.01 2.80
C HIS A 158 38.98 13.25 2.85
N LEU A 159 39.31 14.28 2.07
CA LEU A 159 38.52 15.51 1.95
C LEU A 159 37.15 15.22 1.30
N ASN A 160 37.14 14.43 0.23
CA ASN A 160 35.90 13.96 -0.41
C ASN A 160 35.02 13.11 0.52
N LEU A 161 35.62 12.31 1.40
CA LEU A 161 34.88 11.52 2.39
C LEU A 161 34.26 12.42 3.46
N MET A 162 35.01 13.42 3.95
CA MET A 162 34.53 14.37 4.94
C MET A 162 33.38 15.22 4.38
N GLU A 163 33.48 15.68 3.13
CA GLU A 163 32.41 16.41 2.46
C GLU A 163 31.12 15.56 2.34
N LYS A 164 31.26 14.29 1.93
CA LYS A 164 30.13 13.35 1.87
C LYS A 164 29.51 13.12 3.25
N LEU A 165 30.31 13.02 4.31
CA LEU A 165 29.81 12.85 5.67
C LEU A 165 29.01 14.08 6.11
N VAL A 166 29.54 15.29 5.89
CA VAL A 166 28.85 16.54 6.23
C VAL A 166 27.52 16.66 5.47
N LYS A 167 27.50 16.27 4.20
CA LYS A 167 26.27 16.24 3.40
C LYS A 167 25.24 15.27 3.99
N VAL A 168 25.64 14.04 4.29
CA VAL A 168 24.74 13.03 4.90
C VAL A 168 24.23 13.51 6.26
N MET A 169 25.07 14.12 7.09
CA MET A 169 24.65 14.67 8.38
C MET A 169 23.66 15.83 8.22
N THR A 170 23.84 16.67 7.21
CA THR A 170 22.91 17.77 6.89
C THR A 170 21.56 17.23 6.43
N GLU A 171 21.56 16.23 5.54
CA GLU A 171 20.36 15.53 5.09
C GLU A 171 19.64 14.84 6.27
N GLN A 172 20.39 14.18 7.16
CA GLN A 172 19.84 13.55 8.36
C GLN A 172 19.25 14.57 9.33
N ALA A 173 19.92 15.71 9.56
CA ALA A 173 19.41 16.77 10.41
C ALA A 173 18.10 17.37 9.85
N ASN A 174 18.04 17.59 8.53
CA ASN A 174 16.82 18.06 7.87
C ASN A 174 15.68 17.03 7.97
N ALA A 175 15.98 15.75 7.81
CA ALA A 175 14.99 14.68 7.98
C ALA A 175 14.47 14.61 9.42
N MET A 176 15.34 14.75 10.42
CA MET A 176 14.95 14.82 11.84
C MET A 176 14.08 16.04 12.13
N LEU A 177 14.41 17.20 11.55
CA LEU A 177 13.60 18.41 11.69
C LEU A 177 12.20 18.21 11.10
N GLN A 178 12.11 17.61 9.91
CA GLN A 178 10.83 17.32 9.27
C GLN A 178 10.00 16.33 10.09
N LEU A 179 10.64 15.30 10.68
CA LEU A 179 9.97 14.35 11.55
C LEU A 179 9.45 15.03 12.82
N ALA A 180 10.26 15.91 13.44
CA ALA A 180 9.83 16.67 14.62
C ALA A 180 8.62 17.57 14.31
N GLN A 181 8.63 18.28 13.17
CA GLN A 181 7.50 19.11 12.74
C GLN A 181 6.25 18.28 12.44
N ALA A 182 6.40 17.15 11.76
CA ALA A 182 5.29 16.23 11.48
C ALA A 182 4.70 15.63 12.78
N SER A 183 5.56 15.28 13.74
CA SER A 183 5.17 14.79 15.05
C SER A 183 4.40 15.85 15.84
N GLN A 184 4.88 17.09 15.84
CA GLN A 184 4.16 18.20 16.48
C GLN A 184 2.78 18.43 15.86
N ALA A 185 2.69 18.50 14.52
CA ALA A 185 1.41 18.66 13.83
C ALA A 185 0.45 17.49 14.11
N SER A 186 0.98 16.27 14.19
CA SER A 186 0.20 15.08 14.58
C SER A 186 -0.30 15.17 16.02
N SER A 187 0.52 15.65 16.95
CA SER A 187 0.13 15.85 18.36
C SER A 187 -1.00 16.87 18.48
N GLU A 188 -0.88 18.01 17.80
CA GLU A 188 -1.92 19.05 17.79
C GLU A 188 -3.23 18.55 17.17
N ALA A 189 -3.16 17.75 16.11
CA ALA A 189 -4.35 17.14 15.51
C ALA A 189 -5.00 16.11 16.46
N MET A 190 -4.20 15.32 17.18
CA MET A 190 -4.67 14.33 18.14
C MET A 190 -5.34 15.00 19.35
N GLU A 191 -4.80 16.13 19.83
CA GLU A 191 -5.41 16.92 20.89
C GLU A 191 -6.82 17.43 20.49
N LYS A 192 -6.95 17.99 19.28
CA LYS A 192 -8.26 18.43 18.75
C LYS A 192 -9.25 17.28 18.60
N MET A 193 -8.78 16.10 18.19
CA MET A 193 -9.65 14.91 18.12
C MET A 193 -10.11 14.47 19.52
N ALA A 194 -9.24 14.53 20.53
CA ALA A 194 -9.60 14.20 21.89
C ALA A 194 -10.64 15.17 22.48
N GLU A 195 -10.49 16.47 22.20
CA GLU A 195 -11.46 17.49 22.62
C GLU A 195 -12.83 17.26 21.96
N ALA A 196 -12.85 17.05 20.64
CA ALA A 196 -14.08 16.74 19.91
C ALA A 196 -14.77 15.47 20.43
N SER A 197 -13.98 14.42 20.72
CA SER A 197 -14.49 13.18 21.30
C SER A 197 -15.12 13.39 22.69
N ASN A 198 -14.51 14.23 23.53
CA ASN A 198 -15.07 14.56 24.84
C ASN A 198 -16.41 15.33 24.72
N ILE A 199 -16.49 16.29 23.80
CA ILE A 199 -17.75 17.01 23.51
C ILE A 199 -18.82 16.02 23.04
N GLN A 200 -18.48 15.08 22.16
CA GLN A 200 -19.40 14.04 21.70
C GLN A 200 -19.87 13.13 22.85
N SER A 201 -18.97 12.70 23.74
CA SER A 201 -19.34 11.90 24.93
C SER A 201 -20.39 12.61 25.78
N ARG A 202 -20.19 13.89 26.07
CA ARG A 202 -21.15 14.71 26.83
C ARG A 202 -22.49 14.86 26.12
N ALA A 203 -22.48 14.97 24.79
CA ALA A 203 -23.73 15.01 24.02
C ALA A 203 -24.49 13.68 24.11
N ILE A 204 -23.80 12.55 24.06
CA ILE A 204 -24.38 11.21 24.22
C ILE A 204 -24.97 11.04 25.63
N GLU A 205 -24.27 11.47 26.68
CA GLU A 205 -24.79 11.43 28.06
C GLU A 205 -26.08 12.24 28.22
N ARG A 206 -26.16 13.43 27.59
CA ARG A 206 -27.40 14.22 27.57
C ARG A 206 -28.54 13.48 26.87
N LEU A 207 -28.26 12.86 25.72
CA LEU A 207 -29.26 12.07 25.00
C LEU A 207 -29.76 10.88 25.85
N ALA A 208 -28.85 10.17 26.52
CA ALA A 208 -29.20 9.08 27.41
C ALA A 208 -30.14 9.55 28.53
N GLY A 209 -29.83 10.68 29.19
CA GLY A 209 -30.70 11.26 30.22
C GLY A 209 -32.08 11.67 29.70
N THR A 210 -32.15 12.21 28.47
CA THR A 210 -33.46 12.50 27.84
C THR A 210 -34.28 11.25 27.57
N PHE A 211 -33.65 10.16 27.10
CA PHE A 211 -34.34 8.89 26.87
C PHE A 211 -34.82 8.23 28.17
N GLU A 212 -34.04 8.32 29.24
CA GLU A 212 -34.44 7.83 30.56
C GLU A 212 -35.66 8.60 31.09
N THR A 213 -35.65 9.92 30.96
CA THR A 213 -36.79 10.78 31.35
C THR A 213 -38.05 10.47 30.53
N ILE A 214 -37.90 10.30 29.21
CA ILE A 214 -39.01 9.91 28.33
C ILE A 214 -39.54 8.52 28.71
N GLY A 215 -38.64 7.57 29.00
CA GLY A 215 -39.00 6.22 29.44
C GLY A 215 -39.81 6.22 30.74
N SER A 216 -39.36 6.99 31.75
CA SER A 216 -40.08 7.18 33.01
C SER A 216 -41.47 7.77 32.78
N THR A 217 -41.56 8.86 32.00
CA THR A 217 -42.83 9.53 31.70
C THR A 217 -43.78 8.61 30.94
N ALA A 218 -43.29 7.82 29.99
CA ALA A 218 -44.09 6.86 29.25
C ALA A 218 -44.63 5.74 30.16
N HIS A 219 -43.84 5.30 31.14
CA HIS A 219 -44.27 4.34 32.15
C HIS A 219 -45.39 4.92 33.02
N ASP A 220 -45.24 6.17 33.49
CA ASP A 220 -46.26 6.87 34.28
C ASP A 220 -47.58 7.02 33.51
N ILE A 221 -47.51 7.40 32.23
CA ILE A 221 -48.69 7.49 31.35
C ILE A 221 -49.38 6.12 31.22
N THR A 222 -48.60 5.06 31.02
CA THR A 222 -49.13 3.70 30.90
C THR A 222 -49.80 3.26 32.20
N GLY A 223 -49.19 3.54 33.36
CA GLY A 223 -49.79 3.28 34.67
C GLY A 223 -51.12 4.02 34.85
N ALA A 224 -51.16 5.32 34.54
CA ALA A 224 -52.38 6.11 34.61
C ALA A 224 -53.50 5.56 33.71
N LEU A 225 -53.17 5.12 32.49
CA LEU A 225 -54.15 4.50 31.58
C LEU A 225 -54.73 3.20 32.16
N VAL A 226 -53.90 2.37 32.79
CA VAL A 226 -54.35 1.14 33.45
C VAL A 226 -55.27 1.45 34.62
N ASP A 227 -54.94 2.45 35.43
CA ASP A 227 -55.77 2.87 36.57
C ASP A 227 -57.13 3.43 36.11
N ILE A 228 -57.14 4.22 35.03
CA ILE A 228 -58.37 4.72 34.41
C ILE A 228 -59.23 3.56 33.92
N ASP A 229 -58.65 2.59 33.20
CA ASP A 229 -59.38 1.42 32.70
C ASP A 229 -59.96 0.58 33.86
N ALA A 230 -59.17 0.33 34.90
CA ALA A 230 -59.62 -0.39 36.09
C ALA A 230 -60.78 0.34 36.79
N THR A 231 -60.70 1.67 36.88
CA THR A 231 -61.75 2.51 37.48
C THR A 231 -63.02 2.47 36.64
N MET A 232 -62.91 2.64 35.32
CA MET A 232 -64.04 2.53 34.38
C MET A 232 -64.74 1.17 34.51
N LYS A 233 -63.98 0.07 34.47
CA LYS A 233 -64.54 -1.28 34.62
C LYS A 233 -65.31 -1.47 35.92
N ARG A 234 -64.84 -0.90 37.04
CA ARG A 234 -65.58 -0.95 38.33
C ARG A 234 -66.93 -0.26 38.25
N PHE A 235 -67.00 0.94 37.66
CA PHE A 235 -68.26 1.69 37.55
C PHE A 235 -69.28 1.01 36.65
N TYR A 236 -68.85 0.40 35.54
CA TYR A 236 -69.75 -0.25 34.59
C TYR A 236 -70.11 -1.70 34.95
N SER A 237 -69.36 -2.37 35.83
CA SER A 237 -69.68 -3.74 36.26
C SER A 237 -70.71 -3.81 37.40
N THR A 238 -71.00 -2.69 38.06
CA THR A 238 -71.96 -2.64 39.19
C THR A 238 -73.36 -2.14 38.81
N ALA A 239 -73.66 -1.98 37.51
CA ALA A 239 -75.01 -1.63 37.08
C ALA A 239 -75.95 -2.84 37.30
N PRO A 240 -76.98 -2.74 38.16
CA PRO A 240 -77.90 -3.83 38.39
C PRO A 240 -78.75 -4.03 37.13
N THR A 241 -78.68 -5.23 36.55
CA THR A 241 -79.63 -5.73 35.55
C THR A 241 -80.99 -6.01 36.18
#